data_AF-A0A843YVZ8-F1
#
_entry.id   AF-A0A843YVZ8-F1
#
_cell.length_a   1.000
_cell.length_b   1.000
_cell.length_c   1.000
_cell.angle_alpha   90.00
_cell.angle_beta   90.00
_cell.angle_gamma   90.00
#
_symmetry.space_group_name_H-M   'P 1'
#
loop_
_entity.id
_entity.type
_entity.pdbx_description
1 polymer ?
#
loop_
_entity_poly.entity_id
_entity_poly.type
_entity_poly.pdbx_seq_one_letter_code
_entity_poly.pdbx_strand_id
1 'polypeptide(L)' 'MASVDDIVKKQKPGAAFVISAPMLGLEIEEFDTLANIWIKDGGSGFKMIGVPHRKVIDGEFLIDRITVVKEE' A
#
# COMPACT_ATOMS: atom_id res chain seq x y z
N MET A 1 -15.82 1.03 -2.55
CA MET A 1 -14.38 0.80 -2.78
C MET A 1 -14.04 -0.67 -2.58
N ALA A 2 -12.97 -1.14 -3.21
CA ALA A 2 -12.38 -2.44 -2.87
C ALA A 2 -11.56 -2.29 -1.57
N SER A 3 -11.68 -3.24 -0.65
CA SER A 3 -10.77 -3.31 0.49
C SER A 3 -9.37 -3.76 0.03
N VAL A 4 -8.35 -3.52 0.86
CA VAL A 4 -7.01 -4.08 0.63
C VAL A 4 -7.07 -5.60 0.48
N ASP A 5 -7.87 -6.26 1.33
CA ASP A 5 -8.10 -7.70 1.31
C ASP A 5 -8.68 -8.18 -0.05
N ASP A 6 -9.61 -7.43 -0.63
CA ASP A 6 -10.19 -7.72 -1.95
C ASP A 6 -9.15 -7.61 -3.06
N ILE A 7 -8.21 -6.66 -2.94
CA ILE A 7 -7.13 -6.46 -3.92
C ILE A 7 -6.13 -7.62 -3.82
N VAL A 8 -5.72 -7.99 -2.61
CA VAL A 8 -4.74 -9.06 -2.33
C VAL A 8 -5.29 -10.43 -2.73
N LYS A 9 -6.56 -10.72 -2.45
CA LYS A 9 -7.21 -12.00 -2.81
C LYS A 9 -7.22 -12.26 -4.31
N LYS A 10 -7.28 -11.22 -5.14
CA LYS A 10 -7.27 -11.32 -6.60
C LYS A 10 -5.90 -11.62 -7.21
N GLN A 11 -4.82 -11.47 -6.44
CA GLN A 11 -3.47 -11.72 -6.94
C GLN A 11 -3.05 -13.18 -6.74
N LYS A 12 -2.11 -13.66 -7.57
CA LYS A 12 -1.47 -14.97 -7.39
C LYS A 12 -0.40 -14.90 -6.30
N PRO A 13 -0.15 -15.99 -5.54
CA PRO A 13 1.01 -16.08 -4.65
C PRO A 13 2.30 -15.67 -5.36
N GLY A 14 3.14 -14.87 -4.71
CA GLY A 14 4.40 -14.36 -5.27
C GLY A 14 4.25 -13.24 -6.31
N ALA A 15 3.03 -12.83 -6.68
CA ALA A 15 2.85 -11.71 -7.60
C ALA A 15 3.26 -10.39 -6.94
N ALA A 16 4.07 -9.60 -7.66
CA ALA A 16 4.38 -8.22 -7.30
C ALA A 16 3.35 -7.27 -7.92
N PHE A 17 2.78 -6.38 -7.12
CA PHE A 17 1.76 -5.43 -7.55
C PHE A 17 1.77 -4.16 -6.71
N VAL A 18 0.96 -3.20 -7.13
CA VAL A 18 0.87 -1.87 -6.53
C VAL A 18 -0.43 -1.71 -5.75
N ILE A 19 -0.35 -1.04 -4.60
CA ILE A 19 -1.50 -0.52 -3.85
C ILE A 19 -1.31 0.99 -3.72
N SER A 20 -2.37 1.76 -3.96
CA SER A 20 -2.34 3.23 -3.89
C SER A 20 -3.57 3.80 -3.19
N ALA A 21 -3.46 5.03 -2.68
CA ALA A 21 -4.56 5.72 -2.00
C ALA A 21 -5.87 5.75 -2.83
N PRO A 22 -5.85 6.10 -4.14
CA PRO A 22 -7.07 6.12 -4.95
C PRO A 22 -7.72 4.75 -5.14
N MET A 23 -6.95 3.65 -5.11
CA MET A 23 -7.51 2.30 -5.22
C MET A 23 -8.35 1.93 -4.01
N LEU A 24 -7.96 2.43 -2.83
CA LEU A 24 -8.67 2.24 -1.57
C LEU A 24 -9.70 3.35 -1.30
N GLY A 25 -9.70 4.40 -2.14
CA GLY A 25 -10.50 5.61 -1.97
C GLY A 25 -10.23 6.30 -0.65
N LEU A 26 -8.95 6.34 -0.25
CA LEU A 26 -8.46 7.04 0.92
C LEU A 26 -7.82 8.36 0.49
N GLU A 27 -7.84 9.33 1.39
CA GLU A 27 -6.98 10.50 1.27
C GLU A 27 -5.50 10.11 1.48
N ILE A 28 -4.60 10.96 1.02
CA ILE A 28 -3.16 10.63 1.00
C ILE A 28 -2.61 10.54 2.43
N GLU A 29 -3.06 11.38 3.35
CA GLU A 29 -2.68 11.36 4.76
C GLU A 29 -3.13 10.07 5.46
N GLU A 30 -4.34 9.59 5.13
CA GLU A 30 -4.88 8.34 5.66
C GLU A 30 -4.09 7.13 5.13
N PHE A 31 -3.78 7.15 3.83
CA PHE A 31 -2.98 6.11 3.21
C PHE A 31 -1.55 6.10 3.74
N ASP A 32 -0.93 7.26 3.96
CA ASP A 32 0.41 7.37 4.54
C ASP A 32 0.47 6.73 5.93
N THR A 33 -0.52 6.99 6.77
CA THR A 33 -0.63 6.37 8.10
C THR A 33 -0.68 4.84 8.00
N LEU A 34 -1.53 4.30 7.11
CA LEU A 34 -1.64 2.85 6.90
C LEU A 34 -0.36 2.25 6.31
N ALA A 35 0.25 2.92 5.34
CA ALA A 35 1.49 2.48 4.73
C ALA A 35 2.62 2.40 5.74
N ASN A 36 2.74 3.37 6.65
CA ASN A 36 3.73 3.34 7.72
C ASN A 36 3.50 2.18 8.71
N ILE A 37 2.24 1.84 9.00
CA ILE A 37 1.91 0.63 9.78
C ILE A 37 2.38 -0.62 9.03
N TRP A 38 2.07 -0.76 7.75
CA TRP A 38 2.48 -1.94 6.97
C TRP A 38 3.99 -2.05 6.78
N ILE A 39 4.72 -0.93 6.75
CA ILE A 39 6.20 -0.94 6.73
C ILE A 39 6.75 -1.57 8.00
N LYS A 40 6.14 -1.27 9.15
CA LYS A 40 6.62 -1.70 10.46
C LYS A 40 6.17 -3.11 10.82
N ASP A 41 4.88 -3.37 10.61
CA ASP A 41 4.20 -4.56 11.14
C ASP A 41 3.84 -5.58 10.03
N GLY A 42 4.04 -5.21 8.75
CA GLY A 42 3.64 -6.02 7.60
C GLY A 42 2.19 -5.79 7.16
N GLY A 43 1.86 -6.24 5.95
CA GLY A 43 0.50 -6.23 5.41
C GLY A 43 -0.20 -7.57 5.62
N SER A 44 -1.53 -7.58 5.65
CA SER A 44 -2.30 -8.83 5.71
C SER A 44 -2.21 -9.58 4.37
N GLY A 45 -1.42 -10.65 4.32
CA GLY A 45 -1.25 -11.50 3.12
C GLY A 45 -0.37 -10.89 2.04
N PHE A 46 0.41 -9.86 2.37
CA PHE A 46 1.39 -9.27 1.48
C PHE A 46 2.53 -8.63 2.27
N LYS A 47 3.69 -8.57 1.62
CA LYS A 47 4.87 -7.89 2.13
C LYS A 47 5.23 -6.70 1.25
N MET A 48 5.59 -5.57 1.85
CA MET A 48 6.12 -4.43 1.11
C MET A 48 7.51 -4.71 0.53
N ILE A 49 7.72 -4.28 -0.71
CA ILE A 49 9.00 -4.40 -1.41
C ILE A 49 9.41 -3.06 -2.02
N GLY A 50 10.71 -2.80 -2.04
CA GLY A 50 11.27 -1.57 -2.60
C GLY A 50 10.98 -0.32 -1.77
N VAL A 51 11.18 0.85 -2.41
CA VAL A 51 10.98 2.15 -1.78
C VAL A 51 9.57 2.67 -2.10
N PRO A 52 8.75 3.06 -1.10
CA PRO A 52 7.45 3.66 -1.33
C PRO A 52 7.54 4.93 -2.17
N HIS A 53 6.61 5.11 -3.09
CA HIS A 53 6.45 6.37 -3.80
C HIS A 53 5.80 7.39 -2.86
N ARG A 54 6.24 8.64 -2.98
CA ARG A 54 5.83 9.74 -2.10
C ARG A 54 5.45 10.95 -2.93
N LYS A 55 4.46 11.69 -2.44
CA LYS A 55 4.03 12.97 -2.96
C LYS A 55 4.32 14.05 -1.92
N VAL A 56 4.68 15.25 -2.40
CA VAL A 56 4.83 16.42 -1.54
C VAL A 56 3.48 17.14 -1.46
N ILE A 57 2.94 17.29 -0.25
CA ILE A 57 1.71 18.03 0.05
C ILE A 57 2.04 18.94 1.23
N ASP A 58 1.83 20.25 1.05
CA ASP A 58 2.08 21.27 2.07
C ASP A 58 3.48 21.20 2.73
N GLY A 59 4.48 20.74 1.96
CA GLY A 59 5.87 20.61 2.41
C GLY A 59 6.21 19.27 3.07
N GLU A 60 5.23 18.38 3.24
CA GLU A 60 5.40 17.05 3.81
C GLU A 60 5.47 15.97 2.74
N PHE A 61 6.32 14.96 2.96
CA PHE A 61 6.46 13.81 2.07
C PHE A 61 5.56 12.67 2.54
N LEU A 62 4.43 12.49 1.86
CA LEU A 62 3.43 11.48 2.20
C LEU A 62 3.48 10.33 1.19
N ILE A 63 3.38 9.11 1.69
CA ILE A 63 3.26 7.91 0.86
C ILE A 63 1.88 7.90 0.22
N ASP A 64 1.81 7.79 -1.11
CA ASP A 64 0.55 7.66 -1.86
C ASP A 64 0.44 6.30 -2.56
N ARG A 65 1.56 5.57 -2.66
CA ARG A 65 1.65 4.30 -3.38
C ARG A 65 2.80 3.43 -2.88
N ILE A 66 2.49 2.15 -2.70
CA ILE A 66 3.43 1.10 -2.30
C ILE A 66 3.50 -0.01 -3.33
N THR A 67 4.65 -0.68 -3.40
CA THR A 67 4.80 -1.94 -4.12
C THR A 67 4.86 -3.07 -3.12
N VAL A 68 4.12 -4.13 -3.37
CA VAL A 68 3.98 -5.29 -2.48
C VAL A 68 4.12 -6.58 -3.26
N VAL A 69 4.47 -7.66 -2.56
CA VAL A 69 4.41 -9.03 -3.06
C VAL A 69 3.36 -9.80 -2.27
N LYS A 70 2.49 -10.55 -2.94
CA LYS A 70 1.54 -11.43 -2.26
C LYS A 70 2.28 -12.59 -1.58
N GLU A 71 1.99 -12.79 -0.31
CA GLU A 71 2.47 -13.94 0.46
C GLU A 71 1.64 -15.19 0.14
N GLU A 72 2.14 -16.38 0.47
CA GLU A 72 1.50 -17.67 0.14
C GLU A 72 0.11 -17.86 0.75
#